data_AF-A0A0F9ASU2-F1
#
_entry.id   AF-A0A0F9ASU2-F1
#
_cell.length_a   1.000
_cell.length_b   1.000
_cell.length_c   1.000
_cell.angle_alpha   90.00
_cell.angle_beta   90.00
_cell.angle_gamma   90.00
#
_symmetry.space_group_name_H-M   'P 1'
#
loop_
_entity.id
_entity.type
_entity.pdbx_description
1 polymer ?
#
loop_
_entity_poly.entity_id
_entity_poly.type
_entity_poly.pdbx_seq_one_letter_code
_entity_poly.pdbx_strand_id
1 'polypeptide(L)' 'TAPSYLALSNVICVGGTWMLDKKLIENKDWQAIEALARQASEIK' A
#
# COMPACT_ATOMS: atom_id res chain seq x y z
N THR A 1 4.97 -11.10 -0.70
CA THR A 1 4.08 -9.93 -0.52
C THR A 1 4.94 -8.69 -0.27
N ALA A 2 4.39 -7.48 -0.18
CA ALA A 2 5.18 -6.27 0.10
C ALA A 2 6.13 -6.42 1.32
N PRO A 3 5.69 -6.92 2.49
CA PRO A 3 6.59 -7.21 3.62
C PRO A 3 7.71 -8.21 3.28
N SER A 4 7.40 -9.29 2.53
CA SER A 4 8.41 -10.29 2.18
C SER A 4 9.53 -9.72 1.32
N TYR A 5 9.23 -8.73 0.47
CA TYR A 5 10.24 -8.07 -0.35
C TYR A 5 11.06 -7.08 0.46
N LEU A 6 10.41 -6.25 1.30
CA LEU A 6 11.10 -5.27 2.13
C LEU A 6 12.03 -5.90 3.18
N ALA A 7 11.76 -7.15 3.58
CA ALA A 7 12.65 -7.93 4.44
C ALA A 7 14.01 -8.29 3.81
N LEU A 8 14.17 -8.17 2.48
CA LEU A 8 15.42 -8.48 1.79
C LEU A 8 16.41 -7.30 1.89
N SER A 9 17.66 -7.57 2.27
CA SER A 9 18.67 -6.53 2.51
C SER A 9 19.05 -5.69 1.28
N ASN A 10 18.68 -6.13 0.08
CA ASN A 10 18.97 -5.49 -1.20
C ASN A 10 17.72 -4.85 -1.85
N VAL A 11 16.58 -4.80 -1.15
CA VAL A 11 15.35 -4.19 -1.65
C VAL A 11 15.12 -2.86 -0.95
N ILE A 12 15.12 -1.78 -1.73
CA ILE A 12 15.00 -0.41 -1.21
C ILE A 12 13.54 0.07 -1.19
N CYS A 13 12.70 -0.44 -2.10
CA CYS A 13 11.29 -0.07 -2.16
C CYS A 13 10.45 -1.15 -2.85
N VAL A 14 9.14 -1.08 -2.62
CA VAL A 14 8.11 -1.85 -3.34
C VAL A 14 7.06 -0.86 -3.87
N GLY A 15 6.56 -1.12 -5.08
CA GLY A 15 5.60 -0.24 -5.75
C GLY A 15 4.39 -1.01 -6.29
N GLY A 16 3.31 -0.29 -6.56
CA GLY A 16 2.07 -0.81 -7.12
C GLY A 16 0.83 -0.37 -6.35
N THR A 17 -0.34 -0.75 -6.83
CA THR A 17 -1.65 -0.38 -6.26
C THR A 17 -2.24 -1.49 -5.40
N TRP A 18 -1.38 -2.31 -4.78
CA TRP A 18 -1.77 -3.54 -4.08
C TRP A 18 -2.65 -3.30 -2.84
N MET A 19 -2.61 -2.08 -2.29
CA MET A 19 -3.45 -1.64 -1.17
C MET A 19 -4.76 -0.98 -1.60
N LEU A 20 -4.94 -0.65 -2.88
CA LEU A 20 -6.07 0.15 -3.36
C LEU A 20 -7.19 -0.75 -3.87
N ASP A 21 -8.36 -0.67 -3.24
CA ASP A 21 -9.60 -1.28 -3.73
C ASP A 21 -10.26 -0.35 -4.78
N LYS A 22 -10.61 -0.92 -5.94
CA LYS A 22 -11.27 -0.22 -7.04
C LYS A 22 -12.60 0.43 -6.61
N LYS A 23 -13.35 -0.20 -5.70
CA LYS A 23 -14.62 0.34 -5.20
C LYS A 23 -14.44 1.64 -4.43
N LEU A 24 -13.34 1.76 -3.67
CA LEU A 24 -13.03 3.00 -2.95
C LEU A 24 -12.75 4.14 -3.93
N ILE A 25 -12.09 3.83 -5.05
CA ILE A 25 -11.85 4.81 -6.13
C ILE A 25 -13.17 5.19 -6.82
N GLU A 26 -14.00 4.21 -7.19
CA GLU A 26 -15.30 4.42 -7.84
C GLU A 26 -16.25 5.27 -6.97
N ASN A 27 -16.23 5.02 -5.66
CA ASN A 27 -17.01 5.77 -4.67
C ASN A 27 -16.34 7.09 -4.22
N LYS A 28 -15.13 7.38 -4.69
CA LYS A 28 -14.32 8.55 -4.29
C LYS A 28 -14.10 8.64 -2.77
N ASP A 29 -13.95 7.49 -2.11
CA ASP A 29 -13.69 7.40 -0.69
C ASP A 29 -12.20 7.65 -0.40
N TRP A 30 -11.83 8.93 -0.42
CA TRP A 30 -10.44 9.36 -0.23
C TRP A 30 -9.94 9.15 1.20
N GLN A 31 -10.85 9.15 2.18
CA GLN A 31 -10.49 8.93 3.57
C GLN A 31 -10.07 7.48 3.81
N ALA A 32 -10.80 6.51 3.26
CA ALA A 32 -10.40 5.10 3.30
C ALA A 32 -9.09 4.86 2.54
N ILE A 33 -8.91 5.49 1.37
CA ILE A 33 -7.67 5.39 0.59
C ILE A 33 -6.46 5.94 1.36
N GLU A 34 -6.61 7.08 2.03
CA GLU A 34 -5.56 7.66 2.87
C GLU A 34 -5.16 6.73 4.01
N ALA A 35 -6.14 6.16 4.72
CA ALA A 35 -5.87 5.22 5.81
C ALA A 35 -5.09 3.98 5.32
N LEU A 36 -5.47 3.42 4.16
CA LEU A 36 -4.77 2.30 3.54
C LEU A 36 -3.34 2.67 3.11
N ALA A 37 -3.16 3.87 2.55
CA ALA A 37 -1.84 4.37 2.18
C ALA A 37 -0.93 4.57 3.40
N ARG A 38 -1.47 5.09 4.51
CA ARG A 38 -0.74 5.24 5.77
C ARG A 38 -0.32 3.88 6.33
N GLN A 39 -1.23 2.92 6.38
CA GLN A 39 -0.91 1.55 6.80
C GLN A 39 0.18 0.92 5.92
N ALA A 40 0.10 1.11 4.60
CA ALA A 40 1.12 0.62 3.66
C ALA A 40 2.50 1.23 3.90
N SER A 41 2.56 2.51 4.30
CA SER A 41 3.82 3.21 4.60
C SER A 41 4.52 2.73 5.88
N GLU A 42 3.79 2.07 6.78
CA GLU A 42 4.32 1.56 8.05
C GLU A 42 4.93 0.15 7.93
N ILE A 43 4.80 -0.50 6.77
CA ILE A 43 5.35 -1.84 6.51
C ILE A 43 6.88 -1.77 6.40
N LYS A 44 7.54 -2.80 6.95
CA LYS A 44 9.00 -2.98 6.92
C LYS A 44 9.38 -4.32 6.30
#